data_AF-A9AVX5-F1
#
_entry.id   AF-A9AVX5-F1
#
_cell.length_a   1.000
_cell.length_b   1.000
_cell.length_c   1.000
_cell.angle_alpha   90.00
_cell.angle_beta   90.00
_cell.angle_gamma   90.00
#
_symmetry.space_group_name_H-M   'P 1'
#
loop_
_entity.id
_entity.type
_entity.pdbx_description
1 polymer ?
#
loop_
_entity_poly.entity_id
_entity_poly.type
_entity_poly.pdbx_seq_one_letter_code
_entity_poly.pdbx_strand_id
1 'polypeptide(L)'
;MTNPEAEKPLTTRQRRFVDEYLVDFNATKAAIRAGYAERSARSIGSENLTKPNIKAEIARRADDIISKTEIVGRLAQQARTSMDDFFFIGEEERTVIKRRILVSVDKKGSSKEIVLEEVEEKAMRPATYLSLVKAEHRGVMHLIKKYSVGPKGESIELYDAQGALITLGKYHAMWVDRAEHTGRGGAPIPIDSPAMAQAADELKQWREEQCRKLSNWQSAMPTLPTSPTTTDE
;
A
#
# COMPACT_ATOMS: atom_id res chain seq x y z
N MET A 1 -0.92 -21.88 20.94
CA MET A 1 -2.20 -22.45 20.51
C MET A 1 -2.05 -22.89 19.06
N THR A 2 -1.83 -24.18 18.81
CA THR A 2 -1.75 -24.74 17.46
C THR A 2 -3.17 -24.90 16.91
N ASN A 3 -3.45 -24.39 15.70
CA ASN A 3 -4.75 -24.53 15.06
C ASN A 3 -4.89 -25.97 14.54
N PRO A 4 -5.79 -26.81 15.09
CA PRO A 4 -5.91 -28.22 14.71
C PRO A 4 -6.32 -28.43 13.24
N GLU A 5 -6.84 -27.41 12.56
CA GLU A 5 -7.16 -27.50 11.13
C GLU A 5 -5.94 -27.42 10.20
N ALA A 6 -4.81 -26.88 10.67
CA ALA A 6 -3.59 -26.78 9.87
C ALA A 6 -2.90 -28.14 9.68
N GLU A 7 -3.14 -29.11 10.58
CA GLU A 7 -2.53 -30.45 10.55
C GLU A 7 -3.30 -31.46 9.68
N LYS A 8 -4.49 -31.11 9.17
CA LYS A 8 -5.26 -32.04 8.32
C LYS A 8 -4.52 -32.28 6.99
N PRO A 9 -4.19 -33.54 6.65
CA PRO A 9 -3.49 -33.86 5.42
C PRO A 9 -4.33 -33.46 4.20
N LEU A 10 -3.65 -32.92 3.18
CA LEU A 10 -4.30 -32.48 1.94
C LEU A 10 -4.86 -33.66 1.15
N THR A 11 -6.14 -33.55 0.77
CA THR A 11 -6.77 -34.47 -0.18
C THR A 11 -6.11 -34.39 -1.56
N THR A 12 -6.29 -35.41 -2.39
CA THR A 12 -5.73 -35.44 -3.76
C THR A 12 -6.15 -34.24 -4.59
N ARG A 13 -7.41 -33.80 -4.49
CA ARG A 13 -7.93 -32.62 -5.21
C ARG A 13 -7.33 -31.32 -4.69
N GLN A 14 -7.18 -31.17 -3.38
CA GLN A 14 -6.52 -29.99 -2.80
C GLN A 14 -5.04 -29.93 -3.15
N ARG A 15 -4.37 -31.08 -3.21
CA ARG A 15 -2.96 -31.16 -3.63
C ARG A 15 -2.79 -30.72 -5.08
N ARG A 16 -3.62 -31.23 -6.00
CA ARG A 16 -3.68 -30.75 -7.39
C ARG A 16 -4.01 -29.25 -7.47
N PHE A 17 -4.92 -28.77 -6.64
CA PHE A 17 -5.21 -27.33 -6.58
C PHE A 17 -3.98 -26.51 -6.21
N VAL A 18 -3.18 -26.94 -5.22
CA VAL A 18 -1.92 -26.27 -4.86
C VAL A 18 -0.94 -26.30 -6.02
N ASP A 19 -0.75 -27.46 -6.67
CA ASP A 19 0.14 -27.62 -7.81
C ASP A 19 -0.22 -26.63 -8.93
N GLU A 20 -1.49 -26.56 -9.29
CA GLU A 20 -2.01 -25.71 -10.37
C GLU A 20 -2.05 -24.23 -10.01
N TYR A 21 -2.21 -23.90 -8.72
CA TYR A 21 -2.22 -22.52 -8.24
C TYR A 21 -0.82 -21.91 -8.26
N LEU A 22 0.22 -22.69 -7.96
CA LEU A 22 1.61 -22.19 -7.98
C LEU A 22 2.15 -21.92 -9.40
N VAL A 23 1.44 -22.35 -10.44
CA VAL A 23 1.82 -22.09 -11.84
C VAL A 23 1.48 -20.65 -12.26
N ASP A 24 0.27 -20.16 -11.97
CA ASP A 24 -0.23 -18.86 -12.45
C ASP A 24 -0.89 -17.97 -11.38
N PHE A 25 -0.90 -18.42 -10.12
CA PHE A 25 -1.55 -17.77 -8.98
C PHE A 25 -3.03 -17.41 -9.20
N ASN A 26 -3.71 -18.15 -10.10
CA ASN A 26 -5.13 -17.94 -10.39
C ASN A 26 -5.99 -19.01 -9.73
N ALA A 27 -6.69 -18.64 -8.65
CA ALA A 27 -7.50 -19.56 -7.86
C ALA A 27 -8.61 -20.25 -8.67
N THR A 28 -9.28 -19.52 -9.56
CA THR A 28 -10.39 -20.06 -10.37
C THR A 28 -9.86 -21.07 -11.39
N LYS A 29 -8.80 -20.73 -12.14
CA LYS A 29 -8.20 -21.64 -13.13
C LYS A 29 -7.59 -22.87 -12.46
N ALA A 30 -6.92 -22.68 -11.32
CA ALA A 30 -6.38 -23.78 -10.53
C ALA A 30 -7.47 -24.74 -10.05
N ALA A 31 -8.62 -24.24 -9.63
CA ALA A 31 -9.76 -25.07 -9.26
C ALA A 31 -10.30 -25.89 -10.45
N ILE A 32 -10.42 -25.28 -11.63
CA ILE A 32 -10.86 -26.01 -12.83
C ILE A 32 -9.86 -27.14 -13.17
N ARG A 33 -8.55 -26.83 -13.23
CA ARG A 33 -7.50 -27.82 -13.56
C ARG A 33 -7.36 -28.91 -12.48
N ALA A 34 -7.66 -28.60 -11.22
CA ALA A 34 -7.72 -29.57 -10.13
C ALA A 34 -8.95 -30.50 -10.17
N GLY A 35 -9.86 -30.32 -11.12
CA GLY A 35 -11.03 -31.17 -11.33
C GLY A 35 -12.27 -30.76 -10.52
N TYR A 36 -12.35 -29.50 -10.09
CA TYR A 36 -13.60 -28.95 -9.56
C TYR A 36 -14.55 -28.55 -10.68
N ALA A 37 -15.86 -28.57 -10.42
CA ALA A 37 -16.85 -28.18 -11.40
C ALA A 37 -16.69 -26.69 -11.76
N GLU A 38 -16.69 -26.38 -13.05
CA GLU A 38 -16.46 -25.02 -13.56
C GLU A 38 -17.42 -24.00 -12.95
N ARG A 39 -18.71 -24.37 -12.83
CA ARG A 39 -19.76 -23.53 -12.23
C ARG A 39 -19.45 -23.06 -10.80
N SER A 40 -18.65 -23.79 -10.04
CA SER A 40 -18.32 -23.49 -8.64
C SER A 40 -16.84 -23.18 -8.43
N ALA A 41 -16.01 -23.23 -9.48
CA ALA A 41 -14.56 -23.08 -9.39
C ALA A 41 -14.12 -21.75 -8.76
N ARG A 42 -14.83 -20.65 -9.04
CA ARG A 42 -14.53 -19.33 -8.45
C ARG A 42 -14.72 -19.31 -6.93
N SER A 43 -15.85 -19.86 -6.46
CA SER A 43 -16.17 -19.92 -5.02
C SER A 43 -15.23 -20.89 -4.31
N ILE A 44 -15.05 -22.09 -4.86
CA ILE A 44 -14.16 -23.12 -4.30
C ILE A 44 -12.72 -22.65 -4.28
N GLY A 45 -12.23 -21.99 -5.33
CA GLY A 45 -10.88 -21.45 -5.38
C GLY A 45 -10.65 -20.44 -4.25
N SER A 46 -11.60 -19.54 -4.02
CA SER A 46 -11.53 -18.56 -2.92
C SER A 46 -11.56 -19.24 -1.55
N GLU A 47 -12.44 -20.22 -1.36
CA GLU A 47 -12.53 -21.01 -0.12
C GLU A 47 -11.26 -21.84 0.13
N ASN A 48 -10.66 -22.42 -0.90
CA ASN A 48 -9.43 -23.19 -0.74
C ASN A 48 -8.25 -22.31 -0.29
N LEU A 49 -8.20 -21.04 -0.71
CA LEU A 49 -7.15 -20.11 -0.26
C LEU A 49 -7.29 -19.68 1.22
N THR A 50 -8.49 -19.80 1.81
CA THR A 50 -8.71 -19.48 3.23
C THR A 50 -8.45 -20.66 4.15
N LYS A 51 -8.49 -21.90 3.63
CA LYS A 51 -8.24 -23.12 4.42
C LYS A 51 -6.81 -23.15 4.98
N PRO A 52 -6.63 -23.29 6.31
CA PRO A 52 -5.31 -23.22 6.95
C PRO A 52 -4.27 -24.21 6.39
N ASN A 53 -4.67 -25.47 6.16
CA ASN A 53 -3.78 -26.51 5.63
C ASN A 53 -3.34 -26.26 4.19
N ILE A 54 -4.24 -25.77 3.32
CA ILE A 54 -3.91 -25.41 1.94
C ILE A 54 -2.99 -24.19 1.93
N LYS A 55 -3.31 -23.16 2.73
CA LYS A 55 -2.50 -21.95 2.85
C LYS A 55 -1.09 -22.25 3.35
N ALA A 56 -0.96 -23.14 4.33
CA ALA A 56 0.33 -23.59 4.84
C ALA A 56 1.17 -24.29 3.77
N GLU A 57 0.57 -25.20 2.99
CA GLU A 57 1.30 -25.90 1.92
C GLU A 57 1.69 -24.96 0.76
N ILE A 58 0.80 -24.03 0.38
CA ILE A 58 1.13 -22.98 -0.61
C ILE A 58 2.32 -22.16 -0.10
N ALA A 59 2.29 -21.73 1.16
CA ALA A 59 3.38 -20.95 1.75
C ALA A 59 4.70 -21.73 1.76
N ARG A 60 4.67 -23.02 2.14
CA ARG A 60 5.83 -23.90 2.15
C ARG A 60 6.45 -24.04 0.76
N ARG A 61 5.63 -24.38 -0.25
CA ARG A 61 6.11 -24.58 -1.62
C ARG A 61 6.48 -23.29 -2.34
N ALA A 62 5.81 -22.18 -2.04
CA ALA A 62 6.17 -20.89 -2.59
C ALA A 62 7.56 -20.47 -2.13
N ASP A 63 7.92 -20.75 -0.86
CA ASP A 63 9.26 -20.48 -0.33
C ASP A 63 10.33 -21.38 -0.99
N ASP A 64 9.97 -22.63 -1.35
CA ASP A 64 10.83 -23.54 -2.14
C ASP A 64 11.09 -23.00 -3.57
N ILE A 65 10.14 -22.27 -4.17
CA ILE A 65 10.28 -21.67 -5.51
C ILE A 65 11.14 -20.39 -5.44
N ILE A 66 10.78 -19.48 -4.54
CA ILE A 66 11.50 -18.23 -4.32
C ILE A 66 11.32 -17.79 -2.86
N SER A 67 12.43 -17.73 -2.13
CA SER A 67 12.38 -17.34 -0.73
C SER A 67 11.92 -15.89 -0.58
N LYS A 68 11.25 -15.58 0.53
CA LYS A 68 10.88 -14.18 0.86
C LYS A 68 12.09 -13.24 0.83
N THR A 69 13.25 -13.72 1.28
CA THR A 69 14.51 -12.97 1.28
C THR A 69 14.96 -12.62 -0.12
N GLU A 70 14.85 -13.55 -1.08
CA GLU A 70 15.19 -13.31 -2.48
C GLU A 70 14.25 -12.25 -3.11
N ILE A 71 12.95 -12.32 -2.82
CA ILE A 71 11.98 -11.30 -3.29
C ILE A 71 12.37 -9.91 -2.77
N VAL A 72 12.65 -9.79 -1.47
CA VAL A 72 13.08 -8.54 -0.85
C VAL A 72 14.39 -8.04 -1.47
N GLY A 73 15.35 -8.94 -1.73
CA GLY A 73 16.62 -8.61 -2.39
C GLY A 73 16.42 -8.02 -3.79
N ARG A 74 15.53 -8.61 -4.60
CA ARG A 74 15.21 -8.11 -5.95
C ARG A 74 14.49 -6.76 -5.92
N LEU A 75 13.52 -6.60 -5.02
CA LEU A 75 12.85 -5.31 -4.81
C LEU A 75 13.86 -4.24 -4.37
N ALA A 76 14.82 -4.58 -3.50
CA ALA A 76 15.86 -3.67 -3.08
C ALA A 76 16.82 -3.31 -4.23
N GLN A 77 17.08 -4.22 -5.16
CA GLN A 77 17.85 -3.91 -6.36
C GLN A 77 17.10 -2.92 -7.27
N GLN A 78 15.82 -3.19 -7.54
CA GLN A 78 14.95 -2.29 -8.31
C GLN A 78 14.84 -0.90 -7.67
N ALA A 79 14.74 -0.82 -6.34
CA ALA A 79 14.68 0.43 -5.59
C ALA A 79 16.00 1.23 -5.61
N ARG A 80 17.15 0.56 -5.74
CA ARG A 80 18.49 1.18 -5.67
C ARG A 80 19.08 1.52 -7.04
N THR A 81 18.62 0.88 -8.11
CA THR A 81 19.18 1.08 -9.44
C THR A 81 19.06 2.53 -9.88
N SER A 82 20.06 3.01 -10.61
CA SER A 82 20.05 4.34 -11.21
C SER A 82 19.85 4.25 -12.71
N MET A 83 19.29 5.29 -13.31
CA MET A 83 19.21 5.41 -14.75
C MET A 83 20.62 5.41 -15.39
N ASP A 84 21.64 5.88 -14.68
CA ASP A 84 23.03 5.87 -15.18
C ASP A 84 23.47 4.48 -15.64
N ASP A 85 23.02 3.41 -15.00
CA ASP A 85 23.43 2.04 -15.34
C ASP A 85 23.07 1.64 -16.78
N PHE A 86 22.10 2.34 -17.40
CA PHE A 86 21.60 2.08 -18.75
C PHE A 86 22.08 3.08 -19.79
N PHE A 87 22.65 4.21 -19.38
CA PHE A 87 23.02 5.27 -20.31
C PHE A 87 24.51 5.62 -20.23
N PHE A 88 25.05 6.13 -21.32
CA PHE A 88 26.34 6.80 -21.33
C PHE A 88 26.23 8.14 -22.05
N ILE A 89 27.11 9.06 -21.68
CA ILE A 89 27.25 10.35 -22.35
C ILE A 89 28.35 10.19 -23.40
N GLY A 90 27.97 10.37 -24.66
CA GLY A 90 28.89 10.47 -25.78
C GLY A 90 28.89 11.88 -26.36
N GLU A 91 29.64 12.06 -27.43
CA GLU A 91 29.66 13.29 -28.20
C GLU A 91 29.08 13.04 -29.59
N GLU A 92 28.16 13.91 -30.03
CA GLU A 92 27.53 13.85 -31.34
C GLU A 92 27.70 15.16 -32.08
N GLU A 93 28.03 15.08 -33.37
CA GLU A 93 27.99 16.23 -34.25
C GLU A 93 26.53 16.58 -34.55
N ARG A 94 26.11 17.80 -34.16
CA ARG A 94 24.77 18.32 -34.45
C ARG A 94 24.87 19.63 -35.20
N THR A 95 23.97 19.82 -36.16
CA THR A 95 23.77 21.12 -36.80
C THR A 95 23.05 22.04 -35.82
N VAL A 96 23.70 23.14 -35.47
CA VAL A 96 23.17 24.17 -34.59
C VAL A 96 22.86 25.40 -35.43
N ILE A 97 21.66 25.94 -35.23
CA ILE A 97 21.25 27.19 -35.85
C ILE A 97 21.60 28.33 -34.90
N LYS A 98 22.63 29.10 -35.21
CA LYS A 98 22.96 30.34 -34.49
C LYS A 98 22.21 31.49 -35.14
N ARG A 99 21.33 32.14 -34.38
CA ARG A 99 20.57 33.31 -34.83
C ARG A 99 21.06 34.56 -34.12
N ARG A 100 21.39 35.59 -34.90
CA ARG A 100 21.55 36.96 -34.41
C ARG A 100 20.22 37.67 -34.57
N ILE A 101 19.61 38.06 -33.46
CA ILE A 101 18.32 38.75 -33.47
C ILE A 101 18.46 40.17 -32.91
N LEU A 102 17.64 41.08 -33.43
CA LEU A 102 17.42 42.39 -32.86
C LEU A 102 16.01 42.40 -32.28
N VAL A 103 15.91 42.72 -31.00
CA VAL A 103 14.62 42.85 -30.32
C VAL A 103 14.28 44.34 -30.28
N SER A 104 13.28 44.75 -31.04
CA SER A 104 12.73 46.10 -30.95
C SER A 104 11.49 46.09 -30.07
N VAL A 105 11.37 47.03 -29.15
CA VAL A 105 10.17 47.17 -28.31
C VAL A 105 9.40 48.41 -28.74
N ASP A 106 8.13 48.22 -29.06
CA ASP A 106 7.24 49.28 -29.50
C ASP A 106 6.89 50.20 -28.33
N LYS A 107 6.42 51.43 -28.63
CA LYS A 107 5.99 52.40 -27.59
C LYS A 107 4.86 51.92 -26.68
N LYS A 108 4.20 50.80 -27.02
CA LYS A 108 3.15 50.13 -26.23
C LYS A 108 3.68 48.96 -25.38
N GLY A 109 4.99 48.70 -25.37
CA GLY A 109 5.62 47.61 -24.62
C GLY A 109 5.67 46.25 -25.33
N SER A 110 5.21 46.17 -26.58
CA SER A 110 5.26 44.94 -27.37
C SER A 110 6.63 44.74 -27.99
N SER A 111 7.25 43.58 -27.75
CA SER A 111 8.54 43.20 -28.34
C SER A 111 8.34 42.55 -29.70
N LYS A 112 9.14 42.95 -30.69
CA LYS A 112 9.24 42.35 -32.02
C LYS A 112 10.67 41.88 -32.26
N GLU A 113 10.83 40.60 -32.53
CA GLU A 113 12.12 40.00 -32.88
C GLU A 113 12.34 40.09 -34.40
N ILE A 114 13.51 40.60 -34.80
CA ILE A 114 13.97 40.64 -36.18
C ILE A 114 15.22 39.76 -36.26
N VAL A 115 15.14 38.68 -37.04
CA VAL A 115 16.31 37.82 -37.30
C VAL A 115 17.20 38.53 -38.32
N LEU A 116 18.42 38.90 -37.91
CA LEU A 116 19.40 39.58 -38.74
C LEU A 116 20.31 38.61 -39.49
N GLU A 117 20.63 37.48 -38.87
CA GLU A 117 21.52 36.48 -39.44
C GLU A 117 21.20 35.12 -38.85
N GLU A 118 21.25 34.09 -39.69
CA GLU A 118 21.06 32.70 -39.33
C GLU A 118 22.18 31.88 -39.96
N VAL A 119 23.00 31.25 -39.13
CA VAL A 119 24.12 30.41 -39.57
C VAL A 119 23.94 29.01 -39.01
N GLU A 120 23.97 28.04 -39.92
CA GLU A 120 24.07 26.63 -39.56
C GLU A 120 25.54 26.27 -39.33
N GLU A 121 25.85 25.78 -38.14
CA GLU A 121 27.19 25.35 -37.78
C GLU A 121 27.13 23.93 -37.21
N LYS A 122 28.04 23.07 -37.67
CA LYS A 122 28.24 21.76 -37.07
C LYS A 122 29.04 21.91 -35.78
N ALA A 123 28.46 21.50 -34.67
CA ALA A 123 29.11 21.55 -33.37
C ALA A 123 28.99 20.20 -32.66
N MET A 124 30.09 19.78 -32.03
CA MET A 124 30.09 18.61 -31.16
C MET A 124 29.34 18.94 -29.88
N ARG A 125 28.37 18.12 -29.50
CA ARG A 125 27.53 18.31 -28.30
C ARG A 125 27.42 17.00 -27.51
N PRO A 126 27.33 17.07 -26.17
CA PRO A 126 27.05 15.90 -25.37
C PRO A 126 25.67 15.33 -25.74
N ALA A 127 25.62 14.03 -25.96
CA ALA A 127 24.41 13.28 -26.24
C ALA A 127 24.35 12.04 -25.34
N THR A 128 23.14 11.69 -24.91
CA THR A 128 22.92 10.53 -24.05
C THR A 128 22.47 9.35 -24.89
N TYR A 129 23.13 8.21 -24.71
CA TYR A 129 22.89 6.99 -25.48
C TYR A 129 22.52 5.84 -24.55
N LEU A 130 21.53 5.05 -24.96
CA LEU A 130 21.19 3.79 -24.32
C LEU A 130 22.31 2.77 -24.56
N SER A 131 22.73 2.04 -23.54
CA SER A 131 23.71 0.96 -23.64
C SER A 131 23.27 -0.27 -22.87
N LEU A 132 22.77 -1.26 -23.61
CA LEU A 132 22.42 -2.56 -23.05
C LEU A 132 23.68 -3.35 -22.64
N VAL A 133 24.81 -3.12 -23.28
CA VAL A 133 26.10 -3.71 -22.88
C VAL A 133 26.54 -3.21 -21.50
N LYS A 134 26.39 -1.90 -21.23
CA LYS A 134 26.64 -1.34 -19.89
C LYS A 134 25.73 -1.99 -18.86
N ALA A 135 24.43 -2.11 -19.17
CA ALA A 135 23.45 -2.74 -18.29
C ALA A 135 23.73 -4.24 -18.04
N GLU A 136 24.19 -4.97 -19.06
CA GLU A 136 24.62 -6.38 -18.94
C GLU A 136 25.83 -6.51 -18.02
N HIS A 137 26.87 -5.69 -18.22
CA HIS A 137 28.05 -5.68 -17.37
C HIS A 137 27.74 -5.32 -15.91
N ARG A 138 26.72 -4.49 -15.69
CA ARG A 138 26.23 -4.13 -14.35
C ARG A 138 25.28 -5.18 -13.77
N GLY A 139 24.87 -6.19 -14.54
CA GLY A 139 23.95 -7.23 -14.11
C GLY A 139 22.55 -6.70 -13.78
N VAL A 140 22.09 -5.66 -14.48
CA VAL A 140 20.78 -5.00 -14.25
C VAL A 140 19.80 -5.18 -15.41
N MET A 141 20.10 -6.05 -16.37
CA MET A 141 19.24 -6.33 -17.53
C MET A 141 17.84 -6.81 -17.14
N HIS A 142 17.70 -7.54 -16.04
CA HIS A 142 16.42 -8.03 -15.52
C HIS A 142 15.49 -6.92 -15.02
N LEU A 143 15.99 -5.69 -14.88
CA LEU A 143 15.18 -4.52 -14.52
C LEU A 143 14.45 -3.90 -15.73
N ILE A 144 14.80 -4.31 -16.95
CA ILE A 144 14.14 -3.87 -18.18
C ILE A 144 12.84 -4.65 -18.35
N LYS A 145 11.71 -3.95 -18.22
CA LYS A 145 10.37 -4.47 -18.44
C LYS A 145 10.05 -4.58 -19.94
N LYS A 146 10.52 -3.62 -20.74
CA LYS A 146 10.27 -3.58 -22.19
C LYS A 146 11.41 -2.90 -22.92
N TYR A 147 11.75 -3.42 -24.10
CA TYR A 147 12.63 -2.78 -25.07
C TYR A 147 11.85 -2.50 -26.36
N SER A 148 12.04 -1.33 -26.97
CA SER A 148 11.39 -0.93 -28.23
C SER A 148 12.36 -0.15 -29.11
N VAL A 149 12.27 -0.38 -30.42
CA VAL A 149 13.01 0.38 -31.43
C VAL A 149 12.01 1.08 -32.33
N GLY A 150 12.15 2.40 -32.50
CA GLY A 150 11.27 3.19 -33.35
C GLY A 150 12.02 4.23 -34.19
N PRO A 151 11.30 5.05 -34.97
CA PRO A 151 11.90 6.06 -35.85
C PRO A 151 12.72 7.13 -35.11
N LYS A 152 12.49 7.28 -33.80
CA LYS A 152 13.18 8.22 -32.91
C LYS A 152 14.35 7.59 -32.14
N GLY A 153 14.67 6.32 -32.42
CA GLY A 153 15.72 5.56 -31.74
C GLY A 153 15.21 4.46 -30.82
N GLU A 154 16.11 3.94 -30.00
CA GLU A 154 15.87 2.88 -29.02
C GLU A 154 15.26 3.43 -27.72
N SER A 155 14.42 2.64 -27.07
CA SER A 155 13.74 3.01 -25.83
C SER A 155 13.58 1.79 -24.91
N ILE A 156 13.74 2.03 -23.61
CA ILE A 156 13.51 1.04 -22.55
C ILE A 156 12.45 1.53 -21.57
N GLU A 157 11.68 0.59 -21.06
CA GLU A 157 10.80 0.77 -19.90
C GLU A 157 11.36 -0.07 -18.75
N LEU A 158 11.61 0.56 -17.60
CA LEU A 158 12.10 -0.12 -16.40
C LEU A 158 10.93 -0.49 -15.46
N TYR A 159 11.13 -1.50 -14.61
CA TYR A 159 10.22 -1.72 -13.48
C TYR A 159 10.28 -0.55 -12.48
N ASP A 160 9.15 -0.21 -11.88
CA ASP A 160 8.99 1.01 -11.06
C ASP A 160 9.74 0.96 -9.71
N ALA A 161 10.80 1.74 -9.57
CA ALA A 161 11.59 1.81 -8.34
C ALA A 161 10.78 2.29 -7.12
N GLN A 162 9.81 3.20 -7.31
CA GLN A 162 8.99 3.71 -6.20
C GLN A 162 8.03 2.65 -5.67
N GLY A 163 7.37 1.90 -6.57
CA GLY A 163 6.56 0.75 -6.21
C GLY A 163 7.33 -0.31 -5.42
N ALA A 164 8.61 -0.52 -5.75
CA ALA A 164 9.48 -1.41 -4.99
C ALA A 164 9.74 -0.89 -3.57
N LEU A 165 10.06 0.40 -3.41
CA LEU A 165 10.24 1.04 -2.09
C LEU A 165 8.99 0.96 -1.22
N ILE A 166 7.81 1.28 -1.79
CA ILE A 166 6.52 1.17 -1.11
C ILE A 166 6.23 -0.28 -0.69
N THR A 167 6.67 -1.27 -1.46
CA THR A 167 6.53 -2.68 -1.07
C THR A 167 7.47 -3.03 0.07
N LEU A 168 8.71 -2.55 0.02
CA LEU A 168 9.74 -2.84 1.02
C LEU A 168 9.40 -2.27 2.40
N GLY A 169 9.03 -1.01 2.51
CA GLY A 169 8.64 -0.50 3.83
C GLY A 169 7.32 -1.09 4.34
N LYS A 170 6.43 -1.67 3.49
CA LYS A 170 5.23 -2.38 3.95
C LYS A 170 5.67 -3.68 4.61
N TYR A 171 6.66 -4.35 4.01
CA TYR A 171 7.33 -5.49 4.60
C TYR A 171 8.02 -5.13 5.93
N HIS A 172 8.63 -3.95 6.05
CA HIS A 172 9.20 -3.43 7.29
C HIS A 172 8.19 -2.77 8.25
N ALA A 173 6.88 -2.88 7.97
CA ALA A 173 5.81 -2.27 8.77
C ALA A 173 5.95 -0.75 9.02
N MET A 174 6.59 -0.02 8.09
CA MET A 174 6.75 1.44 8.15
C MET A 174 5.44 2.18 7.85
N TRP A 175 4.55 1.57 7.06
CA TRP A 175 3.22 2.08 6.77
C TRP A 175 2.20 1.27 7.56
N VAL A 176 1.41 1.95 8.39
CA VAL A 176 0.33 1.36 9.17
C VAL A 176 -0.98 1.86 8.59
N ASP A 177 -1.79 0.95 8.04
CA ASP A 177 -3.15 1.28 7.63
C ASP A 177 -4.03 1.40 8.88
N ARG A 178 -4.43 2.62 9.23
CA ARG A 178 -5.36 2.87 10.33
C ARG A 178 -6.79 2.57 9.88
N ALA A 179 -7.39 1.52 10.42
CA ALA A 179 -8.79 1.21 10.19
C ALA A 179 -9.64 1.66 11.39
N GLU A 180 -10.41 2.73 11.23
CA GLU A 180 -11.41 3.15 12.23
C GLU A 180 -12.73 2.43 11.96
N HIS A 181 -13.18 1.65 12.93
CA HIS A 181 -14.48 0.97 12.84
C HIS A 181 -15.50 1.81 13.61
N THR A 182 -16.51 2.30 12.90
CA THR A 182 -17.67 2.97 13.48
C THR A 182 -18.93 2.13 13.22
N GLY A 183 -19.89 2.24 14.12
CA GLY A 183 -21.24 1.71 13.95
C GLY A 183 -21.99 2.43 12.83
N ARG A 184 -23.22 1.97 12.55
CA ARG A 184 -24.05 2.49 11.45
C ARG A 184 -24.16 4.02 11.53
N GLY A 185 -23.74 4.72 10.46
CA GLY A 185 -23.79 6.18 10.38
C GLY A 185 -22.74 6.92 11.22
N GLY A 186 -21.64 6.27 11.62
CA GLY A 186 -20.62 6.87 12.49
C GLY A 186 -20.92 6.74 13.99
N ALA A 187 -22.00 6.03 14.35
CA ALA A 187 -22.36 5.80 15.75
C ALA A 187 -21.33 4.90 16.47
N PRO A 188 -21.30 4.88 17.82
CA PRO A 188 -20.55 3.86 18.55
C PRO A 188 -20.96 2.45 18.13
N ILE A 189 -20.01 1.51 18.11
CA ILE A 189 -20.32 0.10 17.81
C ILE A 189 -21.20 -0.44 18.94
N PRO A 190 -22.43 -0.90 18.66
CA PRO A 190 -23.26 -1.51 19.67
C PRO A 190 -22.66 -2.86 20.06
N ILE A 191 -22.23 -2.98 21.32
CA ILE A 191 -21.78 -4.23 21.92
C ILE A 191 -22.99 -4.84 22.63
N ASP A 192 -23.72 -5.74 21.96
CA ASP A 192 -24.76 -6.55 22.60
C ASP A 192 -24.10 -7.63 23.45
N SER A 193 -23.78 -7.28 24.70
CA SER A 193 -23.29 -8.22 25.70
C SER A 193 -24.30 -8.32 26.85
N PRO A 194 -24.77 -9.53 27.20
CA PRO A 194 -25.64 -9.73 28.37
C PRO A 194 -25.05 -9.16 29.68
N ALA A 195 -23.73 -9.14 29.79
CA ALA A 195 -23.03 -8.56 30.93
C ALA A 195 -23.17 -7.03 31.01
N MET A 196 -23.30 -6.34 29.86
CA MET A 196 -23.54 -4.89 29.82
C MET A 196 -24.97 -4.54 30.22
N ALA A 197 -25.95 -5.40 29.89
CA ALA A 197 -27.34 -5.22 30.33
C ALA A 197 -27.45 -5.37 31.86
N GLN A 198 -26.81 -6.40 32.43
CA GLN A 198 -26.73 -6.58 33.89
C GLN A 198 -26.03 -5.40 34.57
N ALA A 199 -24.89 -4.95 34.04
CA ALA A 199 -24.17 -3.80 34.58
C ALA A 199 -25.01 -2.51 34.54
N ALA A 200 -25.84 -2.32 33.50
CA ALA A 200 -26.74 -1.16 33.41
C ALA A 200 -27.85 -1.20 34.47
N ASP A 201 -28.44 -2.38 34.72
CA ASP A 201 -29.45 -2.58 35.76
C ASP A 201 -28.85 -2.41 37.17
N GLU A 202 -27.67 -2.97 37.41
CA GLU A 202 -26.92 -2.80 38.67
C GLU A 202 -26.60 -1.32 38.94
N LEU A 203 -26.16 -0.58 37.92
CA LEU A 203 -25.88 0.86 38.05
C LEU A 203 -27.15 1.67 38.36
N LYS A 204 -28.29 1.27 37.79
CA LYS A 204 -29.58 1.92 38.05
C LYS A 204 -30.04 1.69 39.49
N GLN A 205 -29.99 0.44 39.96
CA GLN A 205 -30.30 0.08 41.34
C GLN A 205 -29.37 0.80 42.33
N TRP A 206 -28.07 0.85 42.02
CA TRP A 206 -27.10 1.57 42.83
C TRP A 206 -27.41 3.07 42.92
N ARG A 207 -27.79 3.72 41.82
CA ARG A 207 -28.19 5.14 41.81
C ARG A 207 -29.42 5.39 42.68
N GLU A 208 -30.46 4.56 42.54
CA GLU A 208 -31.67 4.66 43.34
C GLU A 208 -31.36 4.51 44.84
N GLU A 209 -30.49 3.57 45.19
CA GLU A 209 -30.00 3.36 46.55
C GLU A 209 -29.23 4.59 47.08
N GLN A 210 -28.35 5.20 46.27
CA GLN A 210 -27.63 6.41 46.69
C GLN A 210 -28.58 7.60 46.91
N CYS A 211 -29.54 7.81 46.00
CA CYS A 211 -30.56 8.85 46.16
C CYS A 211 -31.38 8.66 47.43
N ARG A 212 -31.76 7.42 47.75
CA ARG A 212 -32.45 7.07 48.99
C ARG A 212 -31.61 7.37 50.22
N LYS A 213 -30.33 6.99 50.21
CA LYS A 213 -29.39 7.27 51.31
C LYS A 213 -29.19 8.78 51.52
N LEU A 214 -29.07 9.55 50.44
CA LEU A 214 -28.97 11.01 50.49
C LEU A 214 -30.24 11.66 51.05
N SER A 215 -31.42 11.21 50.62
CA SER A 215 -32.71 11.71 51.14
C SER A 215 -32.88 11.41 52.64
N ASN A 216 -32.53 10.21 53.07
CA ASN A 216 -32.54 9.83 54.48
C ASN A 216 -31.55 10.67 55.30
N TRP A 217 -30.37 10.96 54.74
CA TRP A 217 -29.38 11.81 55.39
C TRP A 217 -29.86 13.27 55.52
N GLN A 218 -30.51 13.82 54.50
CA GLN A 218 -31.13 15.15 54.57
C GLN A 218 -32.26 15.22 55.60
N SER A 219 -33.06 14.15 55.71
CA SER A 219 -34.15 14.06 56.69
C SER A 219 -33.64 13.90 58.13
N ALA A 220 -32.44 13.34 58.30
CA ALA A 220 -31.78 13.17 59.59
C ALA A 220 -30.88 14.35 60.00
N MET A 221 -30.83 15.42 59.19
CA MET A 221 -30.09 16.62 59.57
C MET A 221 -30.76 17.29 60.78
N PRO A 222 -30.04 17.53 61.89
CA PRO A 222 -30.56 18.32 62.98
C PRO A 222 -30.84 19.75 62.48
N THR A 223 -32.00 20.31 62.85
CA THR A 223 -32.33 21.70 62.55
C THR A 223 -31.28 22.61 63.18
N LEU A 224 -30.69 23.50 62.38
CA LEU A 224 -29.74 24.49 62.87
C LEU A 224 -30.36 25.27 64.05
N PRO A 225 -29.61 25.48 65.15
CA PRO A 225 -30.13 26.25 66.28
C PRO A 225 -30.50 27.65 65.78
N THR A 226 -31.77 28.02 65.97
CA THR A 226 -32.24 29.36 65.66
C THR A 226 -31.54 30.35 66.58
N SER A 227 -30.95 31.39 66.00
CA SER A 227 -30.29 32.48 66.73
C SER A 227 -31.18 33.01 67.85
N PRO A 228 -30.65 33.26 69.07
CA PRO A 228 -31.46 33.71 70.18
C PRO A 228 -32.09 35.08 69.87
N THR A 229 -33.40 35.16 70.08
CA THR A 229 -34.20 36.39 70.00
C THR A 229 -33.67 37.39 71.02
N THR A 230 -33.13 38.50 70.54
CA THR A 230 -32.78 39.66 71.36
C THR A 230 -34.05 40.11 72.08
N THR A 231 -34.08 39.93 73.40
CA THR A 231 -35.10 40.54 74.25
C THR A 231 -34.46 41.84 74.73
N ASP A 232 -34.82 42.95 74.08
CA ASP A 232 -34.44 44.29 74.53
C ASP A 232 -35.33 44.68 75.73
N GLU A 233 -34.68 45.23 76.75
CA GLU A 233 -35.28 46.00 77.86
C GLU A 233 -35.86 47.34 77.39
#